data_AF-A0A9D1I8J5-F1
#
_entry.id   AF-A0A9D1I8J5-F1
#
_cell.length_a   1.000
_cell.length_b   1.000
_cell.length_c   1.000
_cell.angle_alpha   90.00
_cell.angle_beta   90.00
_cell.angle_gamma   90.00
#
_symmetry.space_group_name_H-M   'P 1'
#
loop_
_entity.id
_entity.type
_entity.pdbx_description
1 polymer ?
#
loop_
_entity_poly.entity_id
_entity_poly.type
_entity_poly.pdbx_seq_one_letter_code
_entity_poly.pdbx_strand_id
1 'polypeptide(L)'
;MTEKLQAAENRYEELTQKLTDPDVLGNPELYKKIATEHSELEELVSVYRTYKEAARDRDEARDLLEKPLEDEFRELVKEEYREKAERTAAL
;
A
#
# COMPACT_ATOMS: atom_id res chain seq x y z
N MET A 1 3.01 13.56 -5.75
CA MET A 1 3.55 12.25 -6.16
C MET A 1 2.63 11.13 -5.70
N THR A 2 2.22 11.15 -4.42
CA THR A 2 1.17 10.33 -3.82
C THR A 2 -0.15 10.34 -4.59
N GLU A 3 -0.62 11.50 -5.10
CA GLU A 3 -1.89 11.56 -5.85
C GLU A 3 -1.91 10.69 -7.11
N LYS A 4 -0.78 10.56 -7.83
CA LYS A 4 -0.69 9.71 -9.02
C LYS A 4 -0.69 8.22 -8.66
N LEU A 5 -0.02 7.86 -7.56
CA LEU A 5 -0.01 6.49 -7.03
C LEU A 5 -1.39 6.12 -6.49
N GLN A 6 -2.07 7.06 -5.84
CA GLN A 6 -3.45 6.89 -5.39
C GLN A 6 -4.40 6.69 -6.57
N ALA A 7 -4.23 7.44 -7.66
CA ALA A 7 -5.01 7.24 -8.87
C ALA A 7 -4.75 5.86 -9.50
N ALA A 8 -3.50 5.39 -9.49
CA ALA A 8 -3.15 4.04 -9.95
C ALA A 8 -3.76 2.94 -9.08
N GLU A 9 -3.75 3.10 -7.74
CA GLU A 9 -4.41 2.19 -6.79
C GLU A 9 -5.92 2.14 -7.03
N ASN A 10 -6.58 3.31 -7.17
CA ASN A 10 -8.02 3.37 -7.44
C ASN A 10 -8.37 2.69 -8.78
N ARG A 11 -7.54 2.89 -9.81
CA ARG A 11 -7.72 2.25 -11.11
C ARG A 11 -7.54 0.74 -11.03
N TYR A 12 -6.52 0.28 -10.30
CA TYR A 12 -6.29 -1.14 -10.06
C TYR A 12 -7.51 -1.78 -9.39
N GLU A 13 -8.05 -1.17 -8.34
CA GLU A 13 -9.26 -1.68 -7.66
C GLU A 13 -10.50 -1.71 -8.56
N GLU A 14 -10.69 -0.67 -9.39
CA GLU A 14 -11.76 -0.64 -10.40
C GLU A 14 -11.64 -1.81 -11.39
N LEU A 15 -10.42 -2.10 -11.86
CA LEU A 15 -10.15 -3.22 -12.76
C LEU A 15 -10.36 -4.56 -12.05
N THR A 16 -9.93 -4.70 -10.80
CA THR A 16 -10.19 -5.91 -9.98
C THR A 16 -11.68 -6.17 -9.86
N GLN A 17 -12.50 -5.14 -9.60
CA GLN A 17 -13.96 -5.29 -9.55
C GLN A 17 -14.54 -5.68 -10.90
N LYS A 18 -14.07 -5.09 -12.01
CA LYS A 18 -14.52 -5.46 -13.35
C LYS A 18 -14.15 -6.90 -13.73
N LEU A 19 -13.05 -7.44 -13.22
CA LEU A 19 -12.68 -8.84 -13.45
C LEU A 19 -13.62 -9.84 -12.78
N THR A 20 -14.46 -9.40 -11.82
CA THR A 20 -15.50 -10.24 -11.22
C THR A 20 -16.87 -10.06 -11.85
N ASP A 21 -17.01 -9.11 -12.79
CA ASP A 21 -18.26 -8.83 -13.50
C ASP A 21 -18.60 -9.96 -14.49
N PRO A 22 -19.80 -10.58 -14.41
CA PRO A 22 -20.25 -11.60 -15.35
C PRO A 22 -20.20 -11.17 -16.82
N ASP A 23 -20.45 -9.88 -17.13
CA ASP A 23 -20.42 -9.36 -18.50
C ASP A 23 -18.98 -9.31 -19.05
N VAL A 24 -17.99 -9.09 -18.19
CA VAL A 24 -16.57 -9.15 -18.53
C VAL A 24 -16.11 -10.61 -18.63
N LEU A 25 -16.48 -11.46 -17.68
CA LEU A 25 -16.14 -12.89 -17.68
C LEU A 25 -16.72 -13.63 -18.90
N GLY A 26 -17.89 -13.22 -19.38
CA GLY A 26 -18.51 -13.74 -20.59
C GLY A 26 -17.86 -13.29 -21.91
N ASN A 27 -16.91 -12.34 -21.87
CA ASN A 27 -16.28 -11.74 -23.04
C ASN A 27 -14.74 -11.89 -22.97
N PRO A 28 -14.15 -12.91 -23.62
CA PRO A 28 -12.71 -13.21 -23.55
C PRO A 28 -11.80 -12.05 -23.98
N GLU A 29 -12.18 -11.30 -25.01
CA GLU A 29 -11.42 -10.14 -25.50
C GLU A 29 -11.40 -9.00 -24.48
N LEU A 30 -12.56 -8.71 -23.88
CA LEU A 30 -12.69 -7.69 -22.84
C LEU A 30 -11.96 -8.10 -21.56
N TYR A 31 -12.13 -9.34 -21.12
CA TYR A 31 -11.43 -9.91 -19.97
C TYR A 31 -9.92 -9.79 -20.15
N LYS A 32 -9.38 -10.22 -21.30
CA LYS A 32 -7.94 -10.14 -21.59
C LYS A 32 -7.44 -8.70 -21.50
N LYS A 33 -8.18 -7.73 -22.07
CA LYS A 33 -7.81 -6.32 -22.03
C LYS A 33 -7.73 -5.80 -20.59
N ILE A 34 -8.75 -6.07 -19.78
CA ILE A 34 -8.82 -5.62 -18.38
C ILE A 34 -7.75 -6.32 -17.54
N ALA A 35 -7.52 -7.61 -17.75
CA ALA A 35 -6.50 -8.39 -17.04
C ALA A 35 -5.08 -7.88 -17.35
N THR A 36 -4.80 -7.53 -18.61
CA THR A 36 -3.50 -6.93 -18.98
C THR A 36 -3.30 -5.59 -18.29
N GLU A 37 -4.28 -4.68 -18.36
CA GLU A 37 -4.21 -3.37 -17.69
C GLU A 37 -4.06 -3.51 -16.17
N HIS A 38 -4.75 -4.49 -15.56
CA HIS A 38 -4.62 -4.80 -14.14
C HIS A 38 -3.20 -5.28 -13.78
N SER A 39 -2.63 -6.19 -14.57
CA SER A 39 -1.27 -6.72 -14.32
C SER A 39 -0.18 -5.67 -14.49
N GLU A 40 -0.36 -4.71 -15.41
CA GLU A 40 0.58 -3.59 -15.59
C GLU A 40 0.61 -2.65 -14.38
N LEU A 41 -0.51 -2.54 -13.66
CA LEU A 41 -0.62 -1.72 -12.46
C LEU A 41 -0.24 -2.46 -11.17
N GLU A 42 -0.21 -3.79 -11.19
CA GLU A 42 -0.02 -4.63 -9.99
C GLU A 42 1.30 -4.32 -9.27
N GLU A 43 2.41 -4.24 -9.99
CA GLU A 43 3.73 -3.97 -9.41
C GLU A 43 3.76 -2.58 -8.75
N LEU A 44 3.28 -1.56 -9.45
CA LEU A 44 3.25 -0.18 -8.96
C LEU A 44 2.37 -0.05 -7.70
N VAL A 45 1.20 -0.68 -7.71
CA VAL A 45 0.26 -0.64 -6.59
C VAL A 45 0.78 -1.44 -5.41
N SER A 46 1.45 -2.58 -5.64
CA SER A 46 2.09 -3.38 -4.60
C SER A 46 3.15 -2.59 -3.83
N VAL A 47 4.05 -1.91 -4.56
CA VAL A 47 5.07 -1.04 -3.95
C VAL A 47 4.40 0.10 -3.18
N TYR A 48 3.40 0.76 -3.77
CA TYR A 48 2.70 1.86 -3.09
C TYR A 48 1.95 1.43 -1.82
N ARG A 49 1.31 0.26 -1.83
CA ARG A 49 0.64 -0.30 -0.65
C ARG A 49 1.64 -0.62 0.45
N THR A 50 2.78 -1.21 0.09
CA THR A 50 3.88 -1.47 1.03
C THR A 50 4.40 -0.16 1.65
N TYR A 51 4.56 0.89 0.84
CA TYR A 51 4.92 2.22 1.31
C TYR A 51 3.87 2.78 2.29
N LYS A 52 2.57 2.71 1.95
CA LYS A 52 1.48 3.19 2.81
C LYS A 52 1.45 2.47 4.15
N GLU A 53 1.63 1.16 4.15
CA GLU A 53 1.69 0.34 5.37
C GLU A 53 2.88 0.74 6.24
N ALA A 54 4.09 0.80 5.67
CA ALA A 54 5.28 1.20 6.41
C ALA A 54 5.18 2.64 6.95
N ALA A 55 4.58 3.56 6.18
CA ALA A 55 4.35 4.95 6.61
C ALA A 55 3.36 5.02 7.78
N ARG A 56 2.29 4.22 7.72
CA ARG A 56 1.32 4.10 8.80
C ARG A 56 1.96 3.52 10.06
N ASP A 57 2.70 2.42 9.93
CA ASP A 57 3.41 1.77 11.03
C ASP A 57 4.40 2.72 11.72
N ARG A 58 5.09 3.54 10.93
CA ARG A 58 5.98 4.60 11.42
C ARG A 58 5.20 5.65 12.21
N ASP A 59 4.08 6.12 11.68
CA ASP A 59 3.26 7.15 12.34
C ASP A 59 2.61 6.61 13.62
N GLU A 60 2.16 5.35 13.65
CA GLU A 60 1.66 4.69 14.86
C GLU A 60 2.75 4.57 15.93
N ALA A 61 3.97 4.18 15.55
CA ALA A 61 5.12 4.14 16.48
C ALA A 61 5.50 5.54 17.00
N ARG A 62 5.42 6.57 16.15
CA ARG A 62 5.61 7.97 16.58
C ARG A 62 4.57 8.38 17.61
N ASP A 63 3.29 8.11 17.34
CA ASP A 63 2.19 8.47 18.24
C ASP A 63 2.28 7.71 19.59
N LEU A 64 2.87 6.50 19.61
CA LEU A 64 3.21 5.80 20.85
C LEU A 64 4.31 6.52 21.65
N LEU A 65 5.35 7.04 20.98
CA LEU A 65 6.42 7.80 21.63
C LEU A 65 5.96 9.14 22.24
N GLU A 66 4.83 9.68 21.77
CA GLU A 66 4.19 10.87 22.34
C GLU A 66 3.44 10.58 23.64
N LYS A 67 3.14 9.32 23.94
CA LYS A 67 2.52 8.91 25.20
C LYS A 67 3.58 8.78 26.32
N PRO A 68 3.18 8.94 27.59
CA PRO A 68 4.05 8.59 28.71
C PRO A 68 4.29 7.07 28.69
N LEU A 69 5.55 6.69 28.46
CA LEU A 69 6.05 5.32 28.45
C LEU A 69 7.17 5.21 29.47
N GLU A 70 7.35 4.02 30.06
CA GLU A 70 8.54 3.70 30.86
C GLU A 70 9.80 3.72 29.97
N ASP A 71 10.96 4.08 30.53
CA ASP A 71 12.18 4.33 29.75
C ASP A 71 12.62 3.13 28.89
N GLU A 72 12.53 1.91 29.44
CA GLU A 72 12.86 0.67 28.71
C GLU A 72 11.90 0.44 27.53
N PHE A 73 10.61 0.72 27.72
CA PHE A 73 9.61 0.56 26.67
C PHE A 73 9.73 1.67 25.61
N ARG A 74 10.14 2.88 26.01
CA ARG A 74 10.36 4.00 25.10
C ARG A 74 11.52 3.74 24.14
N GLU A 75 12.62 3.14 24.59
CA GLU A 75 13.74 2.79 23.72
C GLU A 75 13.36 1.70 22.71
N LEU A 76 12.59 0.68 23.12
CA LEU A 76 12.07 -0.33 22.21
C LEU A 76 11.22 0.27 21.08
N VAL A 77 10.28 1.17 21.42
CA VAL A 77 9.42 1.83 20.41
C VAL A 77 10.24 2.76 19.50
N LYS A 78 11.32 3.38 19.99
CA LYS A 78 12.22 4.19 19.15
C LYS A 78 12.97 3.34 18.13
N GLU A 79 13.45 2.16 18.53
CA GLU A 79 14.11 1.23 17.60
C GLU A 79 13.13 0.76 16.52
N GLU A 80 11.91 0.35 16.91
CA GLU A 80 10.86 0.00 15.95
C GLU A 80 10.53 1.15 14.99
N TYR A 81 10.38 2.37 15.50
CA TYR A 81 10.15 3.56 14.67
C TYR A 81 11.28 3.75 13.65
N ARG A 82 12.54 3.56 14.08
CA ARG A 82 13.71 3.74 13.22
C ARG A 82 13.79 2.69 12.12
N GLU A 83 13.56 1.43 12.45
CA GLU A 83 13.52 0.32 11.49
C GLU A 83 12.41 0.54 10.44
N LYS A 84 11.22 0.91 10.90
CA LYS A 84 10.07 1.22 10.03
C LYS A 84 10.34 2.44 9.15
N ALA A 85 10.97 3.48 9.70
CA ALA A 85 11.36 4.68 8.97
C ALA A 85 12.39 4.38 7.85
N GLU A 86 13.41 3.56 8.14
CA GLU A 86 14.40 3.13 7.15
C GLU A 86 13.76 2.30 6.03
N ARG A 87 12.81 1.42 6.38
CA ARG A 87 12.04 0.65 5.41
C ARG A 87 11.17 1.53 4.50
N THR A 88 10.52 2.57 5.03
CA THR A 88 9.81 3.56 4.19
C THR A 88 10.73 4.37 3.27
N ALA A 89 11.98 4.61 3.66
CA ALA A 89 12.92 5.41 2.89
C ALA A 89 13.60 4.62 1.76
N ALA A 90 13.62 3.29 1.86
CA ALA A 90 14.21 2.38 0.89
C ALA A 90 13.23 1.96 -0.24
N LEU A 91 11.95 2.30 -0.12
CA LEU A 91 10.86 2.03 -1.08
C LEU A 91 10.56 3.28 -1.92
#